data_AF-A0A357G171-F1
#
_entry.id   AF-A0A357G171-F1
#
_cell.length_a   1.000
_cell.length_b   1.000
_cell.length_c   1.000
_cell.angle_alpha   90.00
_cell.angle_beta   90.00
_cell.angle_gamma   90.00
#
_symmetry.space_group_name_H-M   'P 1'
#
loop_
_entity.id
_entity.type
_entity.pdbx_description
1 polymer ?
#
loop_
_entity_poly.entity_id
_entity_poly.type
_entity_poly.pdbx_seq_one_letter_code
_entity_poly.pdbx_strand_id
1 'polypeptide(L)'
;RGKIEAAINNAQKTCDLIDECGSLGAFFWQFEPDKKARPKKIDHKTLIAMPETPESIALSKALKKRGFKFVGPTTMYAHMQAMGMVNDHLEGCCVRDEIEKIRSKFKRPV
;
A
#
# COMPACT_ATOMS: atom_id res chain seq x y z
N ARG A 1 18.29 13.08 11.26
CA ARG A 1 19.25 12.17 10.59
C ARG A 1 18.63 10.83 10.17
N GLY A 2 17.96 10.09 11.08
CA GLY A 2 17.44 8.75 10.77
C GLY A 2 16.53 8.60 9.53
N LYS A 3 15.66 9.58 9.22
CA LYS A 3 14.84 9.53 7.98
C LYS A 3 15.68 9.68 6.69
N ILE A 4 16.77 10.44 6.73
CA ILE A 4 17.69 10.63 5.59
C ILE A 4 18.44 9.33 5.34
N GLU A 5 19.01 8.75 6.39
CA GLU A 5 19.72 7.46 6.30
C GLU A 5 18.79 6.33 5.86
N ALA A 6 17.54 6.34 6.35
CA ALA A 6 16.52 5.41 5.91
C ALA A 6 16.21 5.53 4.41
N ALA A 7 16.13 6.75 3.87
CA ALA A 7 15.90 6.94 2.44
C ALA A 7 17.05 6.34 1.59
N ILE A 8 18.30 6.58 1.99
CA ILE A 8 19.49 6.02 1.32
C ILE A 8 19.48 4.48 1.41
N ASN A 9 19.28 3.93 2.60
CA ASN A 9 19.18 2.48 2.81
C ASN A 9 18.05 1.86 1.98
N ASN A 10 16.86 2.46 2.00
CA ASN A 10 15.70 1.93 1.28
C ASN A 10 15.88 1.99 -0.23
N ALA A 11 16.62 2.98 -0.76
CA ALA A 11 16.99 3.02 -2.17
C ALA A 11 17.88 1.83 -2.55
N GLN A 12 18.89 1.50 -1.73
CA GLN A 12 19.72 0.31 -1.95
C GLN A 12 18.89 -0.98 -1.86
N LYS A 13 18.00 -1.11 -0.86
CA LYS A 13 17.09 -2.26 -0.73
C LYS A 13 16.04 -2.35 -1.82
N THR A 14 15.76 -1.25 -2.50
CA THR A 14 14.89 -1.25 -3.68
C THR A 14 15.57 -1.92 -4.87
N CYS A 15 16.87 -1.71 -5.08
CA CYS A 15 17.63 -2.43 -6.11
C CYS A 15 17.60 -3.95 -5.83
N ASP A 16 17.97 -4.35 -4.61
CA ASP A 16 17.94 -5.77 -4.19
C ASP A 16 16.54 -6.40 -4.42
N LEU A 17 15.48 -5.64 -4.12
CA LEU A 17 14.10 -6.08 -4.28
C LEU A 17 13.68 -6.22 -5.74
N ILE A 18 14.14 -5.32 -6.61
CA ILE A 18 13.88 -5.39 -8.06
C ILE A 18 14.60 -6.60 -8.65
N ASP A 19 15.83 -6.90 -8.22
CA ASP A 19 16.55 -8.09 -8.66
C ASP A 19 15.82 -9.38 -8.23
N GLU A 20 15.22 -9.40 -7.04
CA GLU A 20 14.45 -10.54 -6.51
C GLU A 20 13.07 -10.70 -7.20
N CYS A 21 12.34 -9.61 -7.38
CA CYS A 21 10.91 -9.62 -7.73
C CYS A 21 10.62 -9.08 -9.15
N GLY A 22 11.64 -8.70 -9.92
CA GLY A 22 11.53 -8.13 -11.26
C GLY A 22 11.09 -6.65 -11.27
N SER A 23 10.16 -6.24 -10.41
CA SER A 23 9.77 -4.84 -10.29
C SER A 23 9.14 -4.51 -8.93
N LEU A 24 9.13 -3.22 -8.58
CA LEU A 24 8.37 -2.73 -7.43
C LEU A 24 6.87 -3.01 -7.58
N GLY A 25 6.33 -2.85 -8.79
CA GLY A 25 4.91 -3.10 -9.06
C GLY A 25 4.53 -4.55 -8.73
N ALA A 26 5.27 -5.51 -9.28
CA ALA A 26 5.08 -6.93 -9.02
C ALA A 26 5.13 -7.23 -7.51
N PHE A 27 6.10 -6.65 -6.80
CA PHE A 27 6.21 -6.85 -5.36
C PHE A 27 5.06 -6.22 -4.58
N PHE A 28 4.74 -4.94 -4.75
CA PHE A 28 3.74 -4.27 -3.91
C PHE A 28 2.33 -4.80 -4.18
N TRP A 29 1.98 -5.03 -5.45
CA TRP A 29 0.62 -5.42 -5.82
C TRP A 29 0.24 -6.85 -5.40
N GLN A 30 1.20 -7.69 -4.99
CA GLN A 30 0.90 -8.98 -4.33
C GLN A 30 0.20 -8.81 -2.96
N PHE A 31 0.29 -7.62 -2.36
CA PHE A 31 -0.35 -7.29 -1.08
C PHE A 31 -1.66 -6.48 -1.26
N GLU A 32 -2.22 -6.42 -2.47
CA GLU A 32 -3.54 -5.79 -2.67
C GLU A 32 -4.60 -6.59 -1.87
N PRO A 33 -5.37 -5.93 -0.97
CA PRO A 33 -6.39 -6.63 -0.19
C PRO A 33 -7.55 -7.07 -1.08
N ASP A 34 -8.15 -8.22 -0.74
CA ASP A 34 -9.39 -8.66 -1.39
C ASP A 34 -10.50 -7.63 -1.16
N LYS A 35 -11.21 -7.26 -2.23
CA LYS A 35 -12.38 -6.36 -2.17
C LYS A 35 -13.42 -6.83 -1.14
N LYS A 36 -13.57 -8.13 -0.89
CA LYS A 36 -14.51 -8.69 0.09
C LYS A 36 -14.03 -8.52 1.54
N ALA A 37 -12.72 -8.42 1.77
CA ALA A 37 -12.14 -8.19 3.09
C ALA A 37 -12.25 -6.71 3.53
N ARG A 38 -12.65 -5.83 2.60
CA ARG A 38 -12.76 -4.39 2.83
C ARG A 38 -14.13 -3.95 3.35
N PRO A 39 -14.20 -2.86 4.14
CA PRO A 39 -15.48 -2.27 4.53
C PRO A 39 -16.33 -1.89 3.31
N LYS A 40 -17.64 -2.14 3.37
CA LYS A 40 -18.58 -1.82 2.29
C LYS A 40 -18.76 -0.32 2.08
N LYS A 41 -18.54 0.48 3.12
CA LYS A 41 -18.63 1.94 3.11
C LYS A 41 -17.36 2.50 3.74
N ILE A 42 -16.83 3.56 3.15
CA ILE A 42 -15.67 4.28 3.69
C ILE A 42 -16.14 5.67 4.11
N ASP A 43 -16.50 5.81 5.38
CA ASP A 43 -16.79 7.08 6.04
C ASP A 43 -15.66 7.47 7.01
N HIS A 44 -15.74 8.65 7.61
CA HIS A 44 -14.74 9.13 8.55
C HIS A 44 -14.53 8.18 9.74
N LYS A 45 -15.62 7.62 10.28
CA LYS A 45 -15.55 6.70 11.42
C LYS A 45 -14.81 5.41 11.05
N THR A 46 -15.10 4.87 9.87
CA THR A 46 -14.46 3.68 9.32
C THR A 46 -12.96 3.90 9.10
N LEU A 47 -12.57 5.03 8.51
CA LEU A 47 -11.16 5.33 8.28
C LEU A 47 -10.38 5.52 9.58
N ILE A 48 -10.94 6.22 10.56
CA ILE A 48 -10.29 6.42 11.87
C ILE A 48 -10.10 5.08 12.60
N ALA A 49 -11.07 4.16 12.47
CA ALA A 49 -11.01 2.84 13.10
C ALA A 49 -10.06 1.86 12.41
N MET A 50 -9.52 2.20 11.23
CA MET A 50 -8.71 1.31 10.39
C MET A 50 -7.37 1.98 10.02
N PRO A 51 -6.45 2.18 10.99
CA PRO A 51 -5.13 2.75 10.72
C PRO A 51 -4.17 1.76 10.04
N GLU A 52 -4.48 0.46 10.10
CA GLU A 52 -3.72 -0.61 9.47
C GLU A 52 -4.67 -1.75 9.06
N THR A 53 -4.18 -2.64 8.20
CA THR A 53 -4.90 -3.83 7.72
C THR A 53 -4.00 -5.06 7.81
N PRO A 54 -4.58 -6.28 7.79
CA PRO A 54 -3.77 -7.51 7.74
C PRO A 54 -2.72 -7.48 6.62
N GLU A 55 -3.07 -6.93 5.46
CA GLU A 55 -2.19 -6.79 4.31
C GLU A 55 -1.09 -5.75 4.53
N SER A 56 -1.40 -4.60 5.16
CA SER A 56 -0.37 -3.61 5.47
C SER A 56 0.61 -4.09 6.53
N ILE A 57 0.15 -4.92 7.48
CA ILE A 57 1.00 -5.61 8.46
C ILE A 57 1.91 -6.61 7.75
N ALA A 58 1.37 -7.40 6.81
CA ALA A 58 2.14 -8.36 6.02
C ALA A 58 3.20 -7.66 5.16
N LEU A 59 2.84 -6.57 4.47
CA LEU A 59 3.77 -5.76 3.68
C LEU A 59 4.87 -5.15 4.56
N SER A 60 4.51 -4.57 5.70
CA SER A 60 5.48 -4.03 6.67
C SER A 60 6.47 -5.12 7.12
N LYS A 61 6.00 -6.32 7.44
CA LYS A 61 6.87 -7.44 7.83
C LYS A 61 7.80 -7.86 6.69
N ALA A 62 7.27 -7.97 5.47
CA ALA A 62 8.04 -8.36 4.29
C ALA A 62 9.16 -7.36 3.96
N LEU A 63 8.89 -6.06 4.06
CA LEU A 63 9.89 -5.00 3.86
C LEU A 63 10.92 -4.95 5.00
N LYS A 64 10.47 -5.06 6.26
CA LYS A 64 11.39 -5.11 7.42
C LYS A 64 12.36 -6.28 7.34
N LYS A 65 11.89 -7.46 6.90
CA LYS A 65 12.74 -8.64 6.66
C LYS A 65 13.84 -8.36 5.63
N ARG A 66 13.57 -7.49 4.65
CA ARG A 66 14.52 -7.05 3.62
C ARG A 66 15.37 -5.84 4.04
N GLY A 67 15.26 -5.41 5.30
CA GLY A 67 16.09 -4.34 5.85
C GLY A 67 15.57 -2.92 5.59
N PHE A 68 14.36 -2.76 5.03
CA PHE A 68 13.76 -1.43 4.89
C PHE A 68 13.49 -0.79 6.26
N LYS A 69 13.58 0.54 6.31
CA LYS A 69 13.40 1.36 7.52
C LYS A 69 12.20 2.29 7.35
N PHE A 70 11.57 2.67 8.46
CA PHE A 70 10.36 3.53 8.50
C PHE A 70 9.14 2.98 7.75
N VAL A 71 9.06 1.65 7.62
CA VAL A 71 7.98 0.92 6.93
C VAL A 71 7.03 0.25 7.94
N GLY A 72 6.48 1.02 8.88
CA GLY A 72 5.49 0.51 9.84
C GLY A 72 4.15 0.16 9.16
N PRO A 73 3.29 -0.69 9.76
CA PRO A 73 2.03 -1.10 9.14
C PRO A 73 1.09 0.06 8.78
N THR A 74 1.00 1.09 9.63
CA THR A 74 0.24 2.33 9.32
C THR A 74 0.83 3.07 8.11
N THR A 75 2.15 3.21 8.04
CA THR A 75 2.82 3.81 6.87
C THR A 75 2.56 3.00 5.61
N MET A 76 2.55 1.66 5.72
CA MET A 76 2.28 0.78 4.59
C MET A 76 0.82 0.83 4.16
N TYR A 77 -0.11 1.04 5.09
CA TYR A 77 -1.51 1.25 4.72
C TYR A 77 -1.70 2.60 4.02
N ALA A 78 -1.08 3.66 4.52
CA ALA A 78 -1.05 4.95 3.83
C ALA A 78 -0.42 4.85 2.43
N HIS A 79 0.62 4.03 2.27
CA HIS A 79 1.21 3.74 0.96
C HIS A 79 0.22 3.02 0.04
N MET A 80 -0.48 2.00 0.52
CA MET A 80 -1.53 1.30 -0.24
C MET A 80 -2.63 2.25 -0.72
N GLN A 81 -3.03 3.20 0.13
CA GLN A 81 -4.00 4.25 -0.22
C GLN A 81 -3.43 5.17 -1.31
N ALA A 82 -2.21 5.67 -1.13
CA ALA A 82 -1.57 6.61 -2.05
C ALA A 82 -1.29 5.99 -3.44
N MET A 83 -0.89 4.72 -3.48
CA MET A 83 -0.60 4.00 -4.74
C MET A 83 -1.85 3.46 -5.42
N GLY A 84 -3.03 3.67 -4.85
CA GLY A 84 -4.26 3.14 -5.40
C GLY A 84 -4.26 1.60 -5.41
N MET A 85 -3.67 0.97 -4.38
CA MET A 85 -3.95 -0.45 -4.08
C MET A 85 -5.31 -0.59 -3.39
N VAL A 86 -5.78 0.46 -2.73
CA VAL A 86 -7.13 0.57 -2.18
C VAL A 86 -7.76 1.90 -2.58
N ASN A 87 -9.10 1.98 -2.59
CA ASN A 87 -9.83 3.22 -2.82
C ASN A 87 -10.53 3.64 -1.54
N ASP A 88 -9.86 4.54 -0.80
CA ASP A 88 -10.31 5.02 0.50
C ASP A 88 -10.81 6.47 0.45
N HIS A 89 -11.10 6.97 -0.75
CA HIS A 89 -11.89 8.19 -0.91
C HIS A 89 -13.22 8.04 -0.17
N LEU A 90 -13.58 9.01 0.66
CA LEU A 90 -14.81 8.98 1.46
C LEU A 90 -16.07 8.84 0.59
N GLU A 91 -17.15 8.30 1.18
CA GLU A 91 -18.47 8.35 0.54
C GLU A 91 -18.83 9.79 0.16
N GLY A 92 -19.29 9.99 -1.08
CA GLY A 92 -19.59 11.32 -1.63
C GLY A 92 -18.38 12.13 -2.11
N CYS A 93 -17.15 11.60 -2.01
CA CYS A 93 -15.98 12.23 -2.64
C CYS A 93 -16.14 12.26 -4.17
N CYS A 94 -15.94 13.42 -4.79
CA CYS A 94 -16.19 13.66 -6.21
C CYS A 94 -15.43 12.74 -7.17
N VAL A 95 -14.30 12.15 -6.74
CA VAL A 95 -13.47 11.27 -7.57
C VAL A 95 -13.69 9.78 -7.27
N ARG A 96 -14.43 9.41 -6.21
CA ARG A 96 -14.48 8.03 -5.73
C ARG A 96 -14.95 7.04 -6.80
N ASP A 97 -16.08 7.35 -7.44
CA ASP A 97 -16.71 6.48 -8.45
C ASP A 97 -15.87 6.38 -9.72
N GLU A 98 -15.18 7.47 -10.09
CA GLU A 98 -14.25 7.48 -11.21
C GLU A 98 -13.05 6.57 -10.93
N ILE A 99 -12.46 6.67 -9.73
CA ILE A 99 -11.35 5.82 -9.31
C ILE A 99 -11.77 4.34 -9.26
N GLU A 100 -12.97 4.00 -8.76
CA GLU A 100 -13.46 2.60 -8.81
C GLU A 100 -13.52 2.07 -10.26
N LYS A 101 -14.01 2.89 -11.20
CA LYS A 101 -14.07 2.52 -12.62
C LYS A 101 -12.68 2.28 -13.19
N ILE A 102 -11.73 3.17 -12.92
CA ILE A 102 -10.33 3.03 -13.37
C ILE A 102 -9.72 1.75 -12.78
N ARG A 103 -9.87 1.51 -11.47
CA ARG A 103 -9.35 0.33 -10.78
C ARG A 103 -9.91 -0.99 -11.32
N SER A 104 -11.19 -1.02 -11.70
CA SER A 104 -11.81 -2.23 -12.26
C SER A 104 -11.20 -2.66 -13.59
N LYS A 105 -10.61 -1.71 -14.34
CA LYS A 105 -9.94 -1.94 -15.63
C LYS A 105 -8.42 -2.02 -15.50
N PHE A 106 -7.88 -1.65 -14.34
CA PHE A 106 -6.44 -1.62 -14.12
C PHE A 106 -5.85 -3.04 -14.12
N LYS A 107 -4.91 -3.30 -15.04
CA LYS A 107 -4.14 -4.52 -15.06
C LYS A 107 -3.02 -4.41 -14.02
N ARG A 108 -3.09 -5.25 -12.99
CA ARG A 108 -2.08 -5.26 -11.92
C ARG A 108 -0.71 -5.62 -12.52
N PRO A 109 0.37 -4.93 -12.13
CA PRO A 109 1.72 -5.34 -12.48
C PRO A 109 1.96 -6.77 -11.97
N VAL A 110 2.52 -7.61 -12.82
CA VAL A 110 2.95 -8.98 -12.51
C VAL A 110 4.47 -9.06 -12.50
#